data_AF-A0A9W7ZH25-F1
#
_entry.id   AF-A0A9W7ZH25-F1
#
_cell.length_a   1.000
_cell.length_b   1.000
_cell.length_c   1.000
_cell.angle_alpha   90.00
_cell.angle_beta   90.00
_cell.angle_gamma   90.00
#
_symmetry.space_group_name_H-M   'P 1'
#
loop_
_entity.id
_entity.type
_entity.pdbx_description
1 polymer ?
#
loop_
_entity_poly.entity_id
_entity_poly.type
_entity_poly.pdbx_seq_one_letter_code
_entity_poly.pdbx_strand_id
1 'polypeptide(L)'
;MSLLLCGGFMCLSIWQVINFVDMEADYMNPIELCQSLNAWVVPEVMAHGTLTLLFLLTGEWACFLVNVPLLAWNGYKISQKRHLYDPTVVFRHLSEYKREGFIKVGFFFFSFFFYLYCMISSLIEA
;
A
#
# COMPACT_ATOMS: atom_id res chain seq x y z
N MET A 1 -9.34 -14.42 -5.17
CA MET A 1 -8.05 -14.27 -4.46
C MET A 1 -7.61 -12.81 -4.39
N SER A 2 -7.55 -12.08 -5.51
CA SER A 2 -7.15 -10.66 -5.59
C SER A 2 -7.96 -9.72 -4.68
N LEU A 3 -9.28 -9.90 -4.59
CA LEU A 3 -10.15 -9.11 -3.70
C LEU A 3 -9.79 -9.23 -2.21
N LEU A 4 -9.50 -10.46 -1.74
CA LEU A 4 -9.13 -10.70 -0.35
C LEU A 4 -7.78 -10.03 -0.02
N LEU A 5 -6.82 -10.14 -0.93
CA LEU A 5 -5.51 -9.49 -0.78
C LEU A 5 -5.64 -7.96 -0.82
N CYS A 6 -6.48 -7.41 -1.71
CA CYS A 6 -6.77 -5.97 -1.76
C CYS A 6 -7.42 -5.47 -0.46
N GLY A 7 -8.35 -6.23 0.11
CA GLY A 7 -8.94 -5.94 1.41
C GLY A 7 -7.89 -5.94 2.53
N GLY A 8 -6.98 -6.93 2.53
CA GLY A 8 -5.85 -6.97 3.46
C GLY A 8 -4.93 -5.76 3.34
N PHE A 9 -4.57 -5.35 2.11
CA PHE A 9 -3.76 -4.15 1.88
C PHE A 9 -4.48 -2.87 2.31
N MET A 10 -5.79 -2.79 2.08
CA MET A 10 -6.60 -1.66 2.55
C MET A 10 -6.55 -1.56 4.08
N CYS A 11 -6.81 -2.66 4.80
CA CYS A 11 -6.70 -2.69 6.27
C CYS A 11 -5.31 -2.30 6.76
N LEU A 12 -4.24 -2.81 6.13
CA LEU A 12 -2.86 -2.47 6.49
C LEU A 12 -2.58 -0.98 6.26
N SER A 13 -2.99 -0.43 5.11
CA SER A 13 -2.79 0.99 4.79
C SER A 13 -3.57 1.93 5.74
N ILE A 14 -4.78 1.54 6.14
CA ILE A 14 -5.56 2.27 7.15
C ILE A 14 -4.85 2.21 8.51
N TRP A 15 -4.37 1.03 8.91
CA TRP A 15 -3.60 0.87 10.15
C TRP A 15 -2.35 1.76 10.14
N GLN A 16 -1.62 1.85 9.03
CA GLN A 16 -0.46 2.76 8.91
C GLN A 16 -0.86 4.23 9.09
N VAL A 17 -1.96 4.67 8.47
CA VAL A 17 -2.47 6.05 8.61
C VAL A 17 -2.87 6.34 10.05
N ILE A 18 -3.57 5.43 10.72
CA ILE A 18 -3.95 5.57 12.13
C ILE A 18 -2.71 5.74 12.99
N ASN A 19 -1.69 4.91 12.82
CA ASN A 19 -0.45 5.02 13.58
C ASN A 19 0.27 6.37 13.38
N PHE A 20 0.22 6.95 12.18
CA PHE A 20 0.74 8.31 11.95
C PHE A 20 -0.09 9.39 12.64
N VAL A 21 -1.42 9.23 12.70
CA VAL A 21 -2.32 10.15 13.43
C VAL A 21 -2.13 10.00 14.95
N ASP A 22 -1.95 8.79 15.45
CA ASP A 22 -1.67 8.52 16.88
C ASP A 22 -0.32 9.13 17.29
N MET A 23 0.68 9.10 16.42
CA MET A 23 1.95 9.79 16.66
C MET A 23 1.78 11.32 16.65
N GLU A 24 0.95 11.89 15.77
CA GLU A 24 0.66 13.33 15.73
C GLU A 24 -0.06 13.81 17.01
N ALA A 25 -0.84 12.94 17.62
CA ALA A 25 -1.56 13.19 18.87
C ALA A 25 -0.76 12.83 20.13
N ASP A 26 0.54 12.56 20.01
CA ASP A 26 1.46 12.14 21.08
C ASP A 26 1.01 10.88 21.86
N TYR A 27 0.18 10.01 21.24
CA TYR A 27 -0.23 8.74 21.84
C TYR A 27 0.81 7.62 21.65
N MET A 28 1.69 7.73 20.65
CA MET A 28 2.67 6.70 20.28
C MET A 28 4.07 7.29 20.11
N ASN A 29 5.08 6.57 20.60
CA ASN A 29 6.49 6.97 20.45
C ASN A 29 6.98 6.78 19.00
N PRO A 30 7.79 7.71 18.45
CA PRO A 30 8.30 7.63 17.08
C PRO A 30 9.20 6.41 16.84
N ILE A 31 9.89 5.92 17.88
CA ILE A 31 10.74 4.72 17.80
C ILE A 31 9.90 3.45 17.62
N GLU A 32 8.86 3.30 18.45
CA GLU A 32 7.92 2.17 18.38
C GLU A 32 7.18 2.17 17.05
N LEU A 33 6.76 3.35 16.59
CA LEU A 33 6.16 3.53 15.28
C LEU A 33 7.09 3.03 14.16
N CYS A 34 8.33 3.52 14.11
CA CYS A 34 9.26 3.16 13.04
C CYS A 34 9.59 1.65 13.05
N GLN A 35 9.75 1.03 14.22
CA GLN A 35 9.96 -0.41 14.34
C GLN A 35 8.76 -1.21 13.82
N SER A 36 7.55 -0.81 14.24
CA SER A 36 6.32 -1.45 13.83
C SER A 36 6.08 -1.31 12.32
N LEU A 37 6.19 -0.10 11.77
CA LEU A 37 6.03 0.15 10.34
C LEU A 37 7.09 -0.57 9.49
N ASN A 38 8.37 -0.50 9.86
CA ASN A 38 9.45 -1.12 9.07
C ASN A 38 9.30 -2.64 8.96
N ALA A 39 8.73 -3.30 9.97
CA ALA A 39 8.43 -4.73 9.90
C ALA A 39 7.39 -5.08 8.81
N TRP A 40 6.48 -4.16 8.49
CA TRP A 40 5.38 -4.38 7.54
C TRP A 40 5.62 -3.79 6.15
N VAL A 41 6.46 -2.75 6.01
CA VAL A 41 6.72 -2.10 4.72
C VAL A 41 7.29 -3.06 3.69
N VAL A 42 8.26 -3.89 4.07
CA VAL A 42 8.89 -4.83 3.13
C VAL A 42 7.92 -5.94 2.71
N PRO A 43 7.23 -6.63 3.64
CA PRO A 43 6.18 -7.59 3.29
C PRO A 43 5.08 -7.00 2.40
N GLU A 44 4.60 -5.78 2.67
CA GLU A 44 3.56 -5.12 1.88
C GLU A 44 4.01 -4.93 0.43
N VAL A 45 5.19 -4.33 0.21
CA VAL A 45 5.69 -4.05 -1.14
C VAL A 45 5.99 -5.33 -1.90
N MET A 46 6.54 -6.35 -1.22
CA MET A 46 6.77 -7.66 -1.84
C MET A 46 5.45 -8.34 -2.23
N ALA A 47 4.45 -8.34 -1.36
CA ALA A 47 3.15 -8.95 -1.62
C ALA A 47 2.42 -8.22 -2.77
N HIS A 48 2.45 -6.88 -2.78
CA HIS A 48 1.88 -6.07 -3.86
C HIS A 48 2.59 -6.31 -5.20
N GLY A 49 3.93 -6.37 -5.19
CA GLY A 49 4.73 -6.67 -6.38
C GLY A 49 4.44 -8.07 -6.93
N THR A 50 4.34 -9.06 -6.04
CA THR A 50 3.97 -10.43 -6.43
C THR A 50 2.57 -10.50 -7.03
N LEU A 51 1.59 -9.80 -6.45
CA LEU A 51 0.23 -9.72 -6.99
C LEU A 51 0.19 -9.05 -8.37
N THR A 52 0.95 -7.97 -8.54
CA THR A 52 1.05 -7.27 -9.83
C THR A 52 1.70 -8.16 -10.90
N LEU A 53 2.73 -8.92 -10.54
CA LEU A 53 3.36 -9.91 -11.44
C LEU A 53 2.41 -11.05 -11.79
N LEU A 54 1.60 -11.53 -10.83
CA LEU A 54 0.59 -12.56 -11.11
C LEU A 54 -0.44 -12.06 -12.14
N PHE A 55 -0.91 -10.81 -12.05
CA PHE A 55 -1.81 -10.24 -13.07
C PHE A 55 -1.19 -10.17 -14.46
N LEU A 56 0.13 -9.89 -14.54
CA LEU A 56 0.85 -9.92 -15.80
C LEU A 56 0.88 -11.34 -16.40
N LEU A 57 1.10 -12.37 -15.56
CA LEU A 57 1.12 -13.76 -15.98
C LEU A 57 -0.26 -14.31 -16.36
N THR A 58 -1.33 -13.85 -15.72
CA THR A 58 -2.70 -14.25 -16.06
C THR A 58 -3.28 -13.50 -17.28
N GLY A 59 -2.56 -12.52 -17.83
CA GLY A 59 -3.00 -11.74 -18.99
C GLY A 59 -4.06 -10.67 -18.68
N GLU A 60 -4.22 -10.31 -17.41
CA GLU A 60 -5.19 -9.32 -16.94
C GLU A 60 -4.62 -7.90 -17.03
N TRP A 61 -4.43 -7.42 -18.26
CA TRP A 61 -3.75 -6.15 -18.56
C TRP A 61 -4.38 -4.92 -17.90
N ALA A 62 -5.71 -4.90 -17.78
CA ALA A 62 -6.42 -3.79 -17.15
C ALA A 62 -6.08 -3.69 -15.65
N CYS A 63 -6.12 -4.82 -14.94
CA CYS A 63 -5.72 -4.90 -13.53
C CYS A 63 -4.24 -4.58 -13.34
N PHE A 64 -3.37 -5.08 -14.23
CA PHE A 64 -1.95 -4.77 -14.20
C PHE A 64 -1.71 -3.26 -14.30
N LEU A 65 -2.27 -2.59 -15.31
CA LEU A 65 -2.07 -1.15 -15.56
C LEU A 65 -2.47 -0.27 -14.38
N VAL A 66 -3.54 -0.62 -13.66
CA VAL A 66 -3.96 0.11 -12.46
C VAL A 66 -2.89 0.02 -11.35
N ASN A 67 -2.20 -1.12 -11.20
CA ASN A 67 -1.17 -1.33 -10.17
C ASN A 67 0.21 -0.76 -10.53
N VAL A 68 0.50 -0.52 -11.81
CA VAL A 68 1.81 -0.04 -12.28
C VAL A 68 2.24 1.27 -11.60
N PRO A 69 1.42 2.32 -11.47
CA PRO A 69 1.83 3.57 -10.83
C PRO A 69 2.28 3.37 -9.38
N LEU A 70 1.55 2.56 -8.60
CA LEU A 70 1.90 2.29 -7.21
C LEU A 70 3.17 1.42 -7.11
N LEU A 71 3.31 0.44 -8.00
CA LEU A 71 4.51 -0.40 -8.07
C LEU A 71 5.76 0.42 -8.45
N ALA A 72 5.63 1.31 -9.43
CA ALA A 72 6.71 2.20 -9.86
C ALA A 72 7.12 3.16 -8.73
N TRP A 73 6.16 3.71 -8.00
CA TRP A 73 6.43 4.54 -6.82
C TRP A 73 7.19 3.77 -5.73
N ASN A 74 6.73 2.56 -5.40
CA ASN A 74 7.39 1.71 -4.42
C ASN A 74 8.81 1.30 -4.88
N GLY A 75 9.00 1.00 -6.17
CA GLY A 75 10.30 0.69 -6.76
C GLY A 75 11.27 1.87 -6.71
N TYR A 76 10.78 3.09 -7.00
CA TYR A 76 11.57 4.31 -6.85
C TYR A 76 12.02 4.52 -5.40
N LYS A 77 11.12 4.31 -4.43
CA LYS A 77 11.40 4.44 -2.99
C LYS A 77 12.45 3.45 -2.50
N ILE A 78 12.42 2.21 -2.99
CA ILE A 78 13.43 1.18 -2.71
C ILE A 78 14.78 1.57 -3.30
N SER A 79 14.81 2.03 -4.55
CA SER A 79 16.03 2.45 -5.24
C SER A 79 16.75 3.60 -4.51
N GLN A 80 15.99 4.54 -3.96
CA GLN A 80 16.51 5.64 -3.14
C GLN A 80 16.93 5.21 -1.72
N LYS A 81 16.83 3.93 -1.35
CA LYS A 81 17.05 3.39 0.01
C LYS A 81 16.22 4.08 1.11
N ARG A 82 15.15 4.78 0.75
CA ARG A 82 14.23 5.48 1.67
C ARG A 82 13.00 4.65 2.04
N HIS A 83 13.14 3.33 2.04
CA HIS A 83 12.04 2.41 2.35
C HIS A 83 11.84 2.25 3.87
N LEU A 84 12.85 2.54 4.68
CA LEU A 84 12.78 2.50 6.13
C LEU A 84 12.50 3.89 6.71
N TYR A 85 11.60 3.95 7.69
CA TYR A 85 11.34 5.14 8.48
C TYR A 85 12.42 5.30 9.56
N ASP A 86 12.96 6.51 9.69
CA ASP A 86 13.93 6.87 10.72
C ASP A 86 13.26 7.79 11.76
N PRO A 87 13.32 7.43 13.06
CA PRO A 87 12.63 8.15 14.13
C PRO A 87 13.12 9.59 14.33
N THR A 88 14.33 9.94 13.86
CA THR A 88 14.88 11.30 14.02
C THR A 88 14.29 12.30 13.01
N VAL A 89 13.82 11.83 11.86
CA VAL A 89 13.28 12.66 10.77
C VAL A 89 11.77 12.46 10.55
N VAL A 90 11.17 11.42 11.15
CA VAL A 90 9.75 11.08 10.96
C VAL A 90 8.81 12.23 11.33
N PHE A 91 9.10 12.95 12.42
CA PHE A 91 8.29 14.10 12.85
C PHE A 91 8.33 15.25 11.85
N ARG A 92 9.48 15.49 11.22
CA ARG A 92 9.68 16.61 10.29
C ARG A 92 8.93 16.40 8.96
N HIS A 93 8.79 15.14 8.53
CA HIS A 93 8.10 14.75 7.29
C HIS A 93 6.74 14.08 7.55
N LEU A 94 6.18 14.19 8.76
CA LEU A 94 4.96 13.50 9.15
C LEU A 94 3.77 13.82 8.23
N SER A 95 3.61 15.09 7.85
CA SER A 95 2.54 15.53 6.95
C SER A 95 2.66 14.91 5.56
N GLU A 96 3.88 14.72 5.05
CA GLU A 96 4.17 14.06 3.79
C GLU A 96 3.85 12.56 3.87
N TYR A 97 4.31 11.87 4.92
CA TYR A 97 4.05 10.44 5.13
C TYR A 97 2.57 10.13 5.34
N LYS A 98 1.87 10.97 6.10
CA LYS A 98 0.42 10.89 6.27
C LYS A 98 -0.30 11.03 4.92
N ARG A 99 0.09 12.03 4.11
CA ARG A 99 -0.49 12.23 2.78
C ARG A 99 -0.23 11.04 1.85
N GLU A 100 0.99 10.47 1.86
CA GLU A 100 1.30 9.24 1.12
C GLU A 100 0.40 8.07 1.58
N GLY A 101 0.21 7.90 2.89
CA GLY A 101 -0.68 6.88 3.45
C GLY A 101 -2.12 7.04 2.99
N PHE A 102 -2.67 8.27 3.03
CA PHE A 102 -4.02 8.55 2.53
C PHE A 102 -4.17 8.29 1.03
N ILE A 103 -3.16 8.64 0.22
CA ILE A 103 -3.16 8.35 -1.22
C ILE A 103 -3.19 6.84 -1.46
N LYS A 104 -2.39 6.06 -0.71
CA LYS A 104 -2.41 4.59 -0.78
C LYS A 104 -3.78 4.01 -0.41
N VAL A 105 -4.40 4.49 0.67
CA VAL A 105 -5.75 4.06 1.07
C VAL A 105 -6.75 4.34 -0.05
N GLY A 106 -6.73 5.55 -0.62
CA GLY A 106 -7.60 5.91 -1.75
C GLY A 106 -7.37 5.03 -2.98
N PHE A 107 -6.11 4.69 -3.27
CA PHE A 107 -5.75 3.80 -4.36
C PHE A 107 -6.29 2.37 -4.15
N PHE A 108 -6.10 1.79 -2.95
CA PHE A 108 -6.61 0.45 -2.64
C PHE A 108 -8.12 0.41 -2.60
N PHE A 109 -8.76 1.47 -2.12
CA PHE A 109 -10.21 1.63 -2.15
C PHE A 109 -10.75 1.62 -3.58
N PHE A 110 -10.17 2.42 -4.48
CA PHE A 110 -10.56 2.43 -5.89
C PHE A 110 -10.30 1.07 -6.56
N SER A 111 -9.12 0.49 -6.31
CA SER A 111 -8.72 -0.80 -6.86
C SER A 111 -9.65 -1.93 -6.40
N PHE A 112 -10.17 -1.85 -5.17
CA PHE A 112 -11.12 -2.83 -4.65
C PHE A 112 -12.40 -2.90 -5.49
N PHE A 113 -13.04 -1.77 -5.78
CA PHE A 113 -14.23 -1.72 -6.65
C PHE A 113 -13.89 -2.14 -8.07
N PHE A 114 -12.73 -1.74 -8.58
CA PHE A 114 -12.27 -2.12 -9.91
C PHE A 114 -12.10 -3.65 -10.04
N TYR A 115 -11.45 -4.31 -9.09
CA TYR A 115 -11.34 -5.77 -9.07
C TYR A 115 -12.70 -6.46 -8.91
N LEU A 116 -13.61 -5.85 -8.16
CA LEU A 116 -14.98 -6.36 -8.01
C LEU A 116 -15.70 -6.36 -9.35
N TYR A 117 -15.59 -5.26 -10.10
CA TYR A 117 -16.14 -5.13 -11.44
C TYR A 117 -15.53 -6.16 -12.41
N CYS A 118 -14.21 -6.29 -12.47
CA CYS A 118 -13.54 -7.27 -13.33
C CYS A 118 -13.97 -8.71 -13.01
N MET A 119 -14.08 -9.05 -11.72
CA MET A 119 -14.55 -10.38 -11.31
C MET A 119 -15.99 -10.64 -11.79
N ILE A 120 -16.89 -9.66 -11.62
CA ILE A 120 -18.30 -9.80 -12.06
C ILE A 120 -18.37 -9.92 -13.58
N SER A 121 -17.63 -9.10 -14.32
CA SER A 121 -17.61 -9.17 -15.79
C SER A 121 -17.11 -10.52 -16.29
N SER A 122 -16.01 -11.02 -15.73
CA SER A 122 -15.47 -12.35 -16.08
C SER A 122 -16.42 -13.48 -15.70
N LEU A 123 -17.25 -13.32 -14.66
CA LEU A 123 -18.25 -14.33 -14.26
C LEU A 123 -19.47 -14.31 -15.19
N ILE A 124 -19.84 -13.15 -15.73
CA ILE A 124 -20.99 -13.01 -16.65
C ILE A 124 -20.62 -13.49 -18.06
N GLU A 125 -19.38 -13.27 -18.49
CA GLU A 125 -18.88 -13.71 -19.79
C GLU A 125 -18.42 -15.19 -19.82
N ALA A 126 -18.34 -15.86 -18.66
CA ALA A 126 -18.02 -17.28 -18.52
C ALA A 126 -19.26 -18.19 -18.58
#